data_AF-A0AAV0R6N8-F1
#
_entry.id   AF-A0AAV0R6N8-F1
#
_cell.length_a   1.000
_cell.length_b   1.000
_cell.length_c   1.000
_cell.angle_alpha   90.00
_cell.angle_beta   90.00
_cell.angle_gamma   90.00
#
_symmetry.space_group_name_H-M   'P 1'
#
loop_
_entity.id
_entity.type
_entity.pdbx_description
1 polymer ?
#
loop_
_entity_poly.entity_id
_entity_poly.type
_entity_poly.pdbx_seq_one_letter_code
_entity_poly.pdbx_strand_id
1 'polypeptide(L)'
;MIPKNAAVNFMVAEMGWDPQVWEDPMAFKPERFLEGGEFDLTGSKEIKMMPFGAGRRMCPGYALAMLHLEYFVANLVWNFKWEAAGEVDLTEKPEFTVVMKHPLEVKLSPRVKASSQ
;
A
#
# COMPACT_ATOMS: atom_id res chain seq x y z
N MET A 1 22.20 15.62 -18.87
CA MET A 1 22.99 14.41 -19.15
C MET A 1 23.38 13.78 -17.81
N ILE A 2 23.10 12.50 -17.59
CA ILE A 2 23.48 11.78 -16.35
C ILE A 2 24.79 11.02 -16.62
N PRO A 3 25.86 11.22 -15.83
CA PRO A 3 27.14 10.53 -16.04
C PRO A 3 27.03 9.01 -15.87
N LYS A 4 27.90 8.26 -16.56
CA LYS A 4 28.05 6.82 -16.33
C LYS A 4 28.42 6.58 -14.85
N ASN A 5 27.83 5.56 -14.25
CA ASN A 5 28.01 5.17 -12.83
C ASN A 5 27.45 6.17 -11.80
N ALA A 6 26.73 7.21 -12.21
CA ALA A 6 26.02 8.06 -11.28
C ALA A 6 24.94 7.25 -10.54
N ALA A 7 24.86 7.42 -9.22
CA ALA A 7 23.73 6.92 -8.45
C ALA A 7 22.49 7.76 -8.79
N VAL A 8 21.39 7.09 -9.07
CA VAL A 8 20.08 7.72 -9.29
C VAL A 8 19.12 7.12 -8.27
N ASN A 9 18.49 7.98 -7.49
CA ASN A 9 17.49 7.61 -6.50
C ASN A 9 16.13 8.14 -6.96
N PHE A 10 15.10 7.31 -6.83
CA PHE A 10 13.72 7.71 -7.07
C PHE A 10 13.07 7.98 -5.71
N MET A 11 12.51 9.17 -5.55
CA MET A 11 11.81 9.56 -4.32
C MET A 11 10.40 8.99 -4.36
N VAL A 12 10.27 7.70 -4.03
CA VAL A 12 9.01 6.94 -4.20
C VAL A 12 7.84 7.51 -3.40
N ALA A 13 8.09 8.08 -2.23
CA ALA A 13 7.06 8.75 -1.42
C ALA A 13 6.54 10.01 -2.12
N GLU A 14 7.45 10.87 -2.59
CA GLU A 14 7.10 12.10 -3.33
C GLU A 14 6.28 11.81 -4.58
N MET A 15 6.56 10.71 -5.29
CA MET A 15 5.75 10.28 -6.44
C MET A 15 4.30 9.95 -6.05
N GLY A 16 4.11 9.31 -4.88
CA GLY A 16 2.78 9.03 -4.35
C GLY A 16 2.06 10.27 -3.82
N TRP A 17 2.80 11.35 -3.56
CA TRP A 17 2.28 12.61 -3.03
C TRP A 17 2.14 13.73 -4.06
N ASP A 18 2.54 13.50 -5.31
CA ASP A 18 2.51 14.51 -6.35
C ASP A 18 1.06 14.90 -6.72
N PRO A 19 0.62 16.14 -6.42
CA PRO A 19 -0.74 16.58 -6.73
C PRO A 19 -1.00 16.78 -8.22
N GLN A 20 0.05 16.79 -9.07
CA GLN A 20 -0.10 16.83 -10.53
C GLN A 20 -0.51 15.47 -11.10
N VAL A 21 -0.22 14.39 -10.38
CA VAL A 21 -0.53 13.00 -10.79
C VAL A 21 -1.75 12.48 -10.03
N TRP A 22 -1.87 12.81 -8.74
CA TRP A 22 -2.88 12.29 -7.83
C TRP A 22 -3.76 13.41 -7.28
N GLU A 23 -5.06 13.35 -7.53
CA GLU A 23 -6.03 14.24 -6.86
C GLU A 23 -6.08 13.91 -5.36
N ASP A 24 -5.99 14.91 -4.49
CA ASP A 24 -5.92 14.77 -3.02
C ASP A 24 -4.96 13.65 -2.59
N PRO A 25 -3.64 13.80 -2.86
CA PRO A 25 -2.66 12.72 -2.70
C PRO A 25 -2.54 12.19 -1.26
N MET A 26 -2.82 13.06 -0.28
CA MET A 26 -2.76 12.71 1.14
C MET A 26 -4.01 12.00 1.65
N ALA A 27 -5.08 11.94 0.86
CA ALA A 27 -6.33 11.28 1.24
C ALA A 27 -6.31 9.80 0.86
N PHE A 28 -6.67 8.93 1.81
CA PHE A 28 -6.90 7.51 1.54
C PHE A 28 -8.18 7.34 0.70
N LYS A 29 -8.01 7.22 -0.62
CA LYS A 29 -9.11 7.03 -1.60
C LYS A 29 -8.83 5.81 -2.49
N PRO A 30 -9.16 4.57 -2.06
CA PRO A 30 -8.94 3.36 -2.85
C PRO A 30 -9.67 3.33 -4.19
N GLU A 31 -10.79 4.06 -4.29
CA GLU A 31 -11.68 4.07 -5.44
C GLU A 31 -10.99 4.57 -6.72
N ARG A 32 -9.93 5.39 -6.59
CA ARG A 32 -9.13 5.88 -7.72
C ARG A 32 -8.46 4.76 -8.53
N PHE A 33 -8.34 3.57 -7.96
CA PHE A 33 -7.75 2.40 -8.61
C PHE A 33 -8.79 1.48 -9.24
N LEU A 34 -10.09 1.80 -9.10
CA LEU A 34 -11.20 1.02 -9.66
C LEU A 34 -11.64 1.54 -11.04
N GLU A 35 -11.34 2.81 -11.34
CA GLU A 35 -11.72 3.44 -12.61
C GLU A 35 -10.88 2.88 -13.77
N GLY A 36 -11.54 2.44 -14.85
CA GLY A 36 -10.86 2.04 -16.09
C GLY A 36 -10.24 0.63 -16.09
N GLY A 37 -10.51 -0.19 -15.07
CA GLY A 37 -10.07 -1.59 -14.99
C GLY A 37 -8.87 -1.80 -14.05
N GLU A 38 -8.02 -2.77 -14.36
CA GLU A 38 -6.84 -3.09 -13.52
C GLU A 38 -5.80 -1.95 -13.59
N PHE A 39 -5.50 -1.37 -12.42
CA PHE A 39 -4.47 -0.35 -12.29
C PHE A 39 -3.07 -0.93 -12.53
N ASP A 40 -2.25 -0.25 -13.32
CA ASP A 40 -0.92 -0.72 -13.67
C ASP A 40 0.08 -0.49 -12.52
N LEU A 41 0.20 -1.48 -11.64
CA LEU A 41 1.22 -1.51 -10.58
C LEU A 41 2.63 -1.82 -11.10
N THR A 42 2.76 -2.26 -12.35
CA THR A 42 4.04 -2.66 -12.95
C THR A 42 4.77 -1.48 -13.60
N GLY A 43 4.05 -0.41 -13.90
CA GLY A 43 4.56 0.75 -14.63
C GLY A 43 4.92 0.43 -16.09
N SER A 44 4.26 -0.56 -16.70
CA SER A 44 4.47 -0.98 -18.08
C SER A 44 3.80 -0.06 -19.11
N LYS A 45 2.67 0.55 -18.74
CA LYS A 45 1.94 1.58 -19.50
C LYS A 45 2.42 2.97 -19.11
N GLU A 46 2.39 3.27 -17.81
CA GLU A 46 2.77 4.56 -17.23
C GLU A 46 3.19 4.38 -15.77
N ILE A 47 4.26 5.06 -15.35
CA ILE A 47 4.74 5.00 -13.97
C ILE A 47 4.16 6.18 -13.19
N LYS A 48 3.02 5.97 -12.51
CA LYS A 48 2.44 6.93 -11.54
C LYS A 48 2.85 6.67 -10.09
N MET A 49 3.24 5.44 -9.79
CA MET A 49 3.78 4.99 -8.51
C MET A 49 4.68 3.77 -8.75
N MET A 50 5.52 3.41 -7.77
CA MET A 50 6.44 2.27 -7.89
C MET A 50 6.60 1.48 -6.58
N PRO A 51 5.49 0.95 -6.00
CA PRO A 51 5.51 0.27 -4.70
C PRO A 51 6.40 -0.98 -4.69
N PHE A 52 6.57 -1.63 -5.84
CA PHE A 52 7.43 -2.79 -6.03
C PHE A 52 8.60 -2.49 -6.99
N GLY A 53 8.89 -1.21 -7.26
CA GLY A 53 9.79 -0.82 -8.34
C GLY A 53 9.16 -0.96 -9.73
N ALA A 54 9.97 -0.87 -10.78
CA ALA A 54 9.54 -0.96 -12.17
C ALA A 54 10.61 -1.59 -13.08
N GLY A 55 10.19 -2.13 -14.23
CA GLY A 55 11.08 -2.66 -15.26
C GLY A 55 11.99 -3.81 -14.79
N ARG A 56 13.23 -3.85 -15.30
CA ARG A 56 14.16 -4.97 -15.07
C ARG A 56 14.62 -5.16 -13.62
N ARG A 57 14.39 -4.17 -12.75
CA ARG A 57 14.76 -4.20 -11.31
C ARG A 57 13.54 -4.16 -10.40
N MET A 58 12.36 -4.48 -10.92
CA MET A 58 11.16 -4.68 -10.10
C MET A 58 11.38 -5.81 -9.09
N CYS A 59 10.75 -5.69 -7.93
CA CYS A 59 10.77 -6.69 -6.88
C CYS A 59 10.32 -8.06 -7.44
N PRO A 60 11.17 -9.10 -7.38
CA PRO A 60 10.81 -10.42 -7.89
C PRO A 60 9.67 -11.07 -7.08
N GLY A 61 9.39 -10.56 -5.87
CA GLY A 61 8.30 -11.02 -5.01
C GLY A 61 6.92 -10.40 -5.28
N TYR A 62 6.78 -9.51 -6.30
CA TYR A 62 5.52 -8.79 -6.57
C TYR A 62 4.29 -9.71 -6.63
N ALA A 63 4.32 -10.73 -7.49
CA ALA A 63 3.18 -11.61 -7.69
C ALA A 63 2.81 -12.39 -6.42
N LEU A 64 3.83 -12.83 -5.66
CA LEU A 64 3.63 -13.53 -4.40
C LEU A 64 3.03 -12.60 -3.33
N ALA A 65 3.54 -11.37 -3.24
CA ALA A 65 3.05 -10.36 -2.30
C ALA A 65 1.60 -10.00 -2.58
N MET A 66 1.21 -9.77 -3.84
CA MET A 66 -0.19 -9.46 -4.21
C MET A 66 -1.13 -10.60 -3.81
N LEU A 67 -0.78 -11.84 -4.14
CA LEU A 67 -1.57 -13.01 -3.74
C LEU A 67 -1.77 -13.08 -2.21
N HIS A 68 -0.69 -12.86 -1.44
CA HIS A 68 -0.76 -12.89 0.02
C HIS A 68 -1.57 -11.73 0.59
N LEU A 69 -1.36 -10.51 0.09
CA LEU A 69 -2.04 -9.31 0.56
C LEU A 69 -3.53 -9.38 0.29
N GLU A 70 -3.93 -9.78 -0.92
CA GLU A 70 -5.34 -9.97 -1.28
C GLU A 70 -6.02 -11.00 -0.39
N TYR A 71 -5.40 -12.18 -0.24
CA TYR A 71 -5.94 -13.23 0.62
C TYR A 71 -6.03 -12.79 2.09
N PHE A 72 -4.97 -12.18 2.61
CA PHE A 72 -4.89 -11.75 4.00
C PHE A 72 -5.93 -10.66 4.30
N VAL A 73 -5.97 -9.58 3.51
CA VAL A 73 -6.92 -8.48 3.69
C VAL A 73 -8.36 -8.96 3.52
N ALA A 74 -8.64 -9.80 2.52
CA ALA A 74 -9.98 -10.36 2.33
C ALA A 74 -10.45 -11.13 3.57
N ASN A 75 -9.59 -11.98 4.16
CA ASN A 75 -9.93 -12.72 5.37
C ASN A 75 -10.11 -11.80 6.59
N LEU A 76 -9.28 -10.78 6.77
CA LEU A 76 -9.41 -9.83 7.87
C LEU A 76 -10.74 -9.05 7.79
N VAL A 77 -11.12 -8.61 6.59
CA VAL A 77 -12.38 -7.87 6.36
C VAL A 77 -13.59 -8.79 6.45
N TRP A 78 -13.49 -10.03 5.97
CA TRP A 78 -14.59 -11.00 5.99
C TRP A 78 -14.92 -11.45 7.42
N ASN A 79 -13.90 -11.76 8.21
CA ASN A 79 -14.08 -12.41 9.50
C ASN A 79 -14.22 -11.45 10.68
N PHE A 80 -13.73 -10.20 10.59
CA PHE A 80 -13.65 -9.31 11.76
C PHE A 80 -14.28 -7.93 11.52
N LYS A 81 -14.92 -7.40 12.56
CA LYS A 81 -15.21 -5.97 12.70
C LYS A 81 -14.04 -5.35 13.46
N TRP A 82 -13.59 -4.22 12.95
CA TRP A 82 -12.41 -3.51 13.43
C TRP A 82 -12.85 -2.22 14.08
N GLU A 83 -12.41 -1.99 15.31
CA GLU A 83 -12.59 -0.73 16.04
C GLU A 83 -11.24 -0.29 16.58
N ALA A 84 -10.93 1.00 16.49
CA ALA A 84 -9.71 1.53 17.10
C ALA A 84 -9.81 1.40 18.63
N ALA A 85 -8.70 1.02 19.28
CA ALA A 85 -8.66 0.95 20.74
C ALA A 85 -8.57 2.34 21.40
N GLY A 86 -8.24 3.37 20.61
CA GLY A 86 -8.11 4.76 21.01
C GLY A 86 -7.90 5.66 19.79
N GLU A 87 -7.27 6.82 20.00
CA GLU A 87 -6.83 7.68 18.89
C GLU A 87 -5.72 6.98 18.08
N VAL A 88 -5.83 7.02 16.75
CA VAL A 88 -4.85 6.39 15.86
C VAL A 88 -3.82 7.45 15.45
N ASP A 89 -2.59 7.27 15.92
CA ASP A 89 -1.46 8.08 15.50
C ASP A 89 -0.81 7.49 14.24
N LEU A 90 -0.93 8.20 13.12
CA LEU A 90 -0.36 7.81 11.83
C LEU A 90 1.07 8.32 11.61
N THR A 91 1.72 8.89 12.63
CA THR A 91 3.12 9.31 12.51
C THR A 91 4.02 8.12 12.17
N GLU A 92 4.95 8.35 11.26
CA GLU A 92 5.83 7.32 10.72
C GLU A 92 7.25 7.42 11.29
N LYS A 93 7.98 6.31 11.20
CA LYS A 93 9.43 6.29 11.41
C LYS A 93 10.10 5.45 10.32
N PRO A 94 11.29 5.84 9.87
CA PRO A 94 12.09 5.02 8.98
C PRO A 94 12.77 3.88 9.77
N GLU A 95 12.62 2.65 9.30
CA GLU A 95 13.42 1.49 9.67
C GLU A 95 14.02 0.89 8.39
N PHE A 96 14.00 -0.44 8.23
CA PHE A 96 14.27 -1.05 6.92
C PHE A 96 13.22 -0.64 5.87
N THR A 97 11.98 -0.43 6.32
CA THR A 97 10.88 0.20 5.57
C THR A 97 10.31 1.36 6.37
N VAL A 98 9.30 2.06 5.85
CA VAL A 98 8.50 2.99 6.64
C VAL A 98 7.49 2.20 7.47
N VAL A 99 7.42 2.46 8.77
CA VAL A 99 6.48 1.82 9.71
C VAL A 99 5.81 2.88 10.59
N MET A 100 4.69 2.52 11.22
CA MET A 100 4.07 3.40 12.23
C MET A 100 5.03 3.58 13.41
N LYS A 101 5.19 4.83 13.85
CA LYS A 101 6.01 5.18 15.01
C LYS A 101 5.43 4.58 16.29
N HIS A 102 4.11 4.59 16.41
CA HIS A 102 3.35 4.00 17.49
C HIS A 102 2.51 2.84 16.90
N PRO A 103 2.64 1.60 17.41
CA PRO A 103 1.90 0.46 16.87
C PRO A 103 0.39 0.70 16.90
N LEU A 104 -0.31 0.23 15.85
CA LEU A 104 -1.77 0.29 15.79
C LEU A 104 -2.37 -0.66 16.84
N GLU A 105 -3.20 -0.12 17.73
CA GLU A 105 -4.01 -0.89 18.67
C GLU A 105 -5.46 -0.98 18.20
N VAL A 106 -5.95 -2.22 18.03
CA VAL A 106 -7.30 -2.50 17.53
C VAL A 106 -8.06 -3.46 18.43
N LYS A 107 -9.38 -3.27 18.49
CA LYS A 107 -10.34 -4.24 19.03
C LYS A 107 -10.95 -5.00 17.86
N LEU A 108 -10.77 -6.32 17.87
CA LEU A 108 -11.34 -7.20 16.85
C LEU A 108 -12.50 -7.98 17.43
N SER A 109 -13.63 -7.99 16.72
CA SER A 109 -14.76 -8.87 17.03
C SER A 109 -15.17 -9.69 15.81
N PRO A 110 -15.55 -10.98 15.95
CA PRO A 110 -16.01 -11.77 14.82
C PRO A 110 -17.24 -11.14 14.15
N ARG A 111 -17.27 -11.08 12.81
CA ARG A 111 -18.43 -10.63 12.00
C ARG A 111 -19.54 -11.67 11.97
N VAL A 112 -19.16 -12.93 11.81
CA VAL A 112 -20.07 -14.06 11.80
C VAL A 112 -20.03 -14.68 13.19
N LYS A 113 -21.18 -14.81 13.85
CA LYS A 113 -21.27 -15.61 15.09
C LYS A 113 -20.87 -17.03 14.72
N ALA A 114 -19.93 -17.62 15.47
CA ALA A 114 -19.72 -19.06 15.37
C ALA A 114 -21.09 -19.73 15.45
N SER A 115 -21.47 -20.46 14.41
CA SER A 115 -22.65 -21.30 14.46
C SER A 115 -22.44 -22.23 15.65
N SER A 116 -23.22 -22.03 16.71
CA SER A 116 -23.32 -22.97 17.81
C SER A 116 -23.74 -24.31 17.21
N GLN A 117 -22.77 -25.22 17.07
CA GLN A 117 -23.05 -26.65 17.01
C GLN A 117 -23.36 -27.15 18.41
#